data_AF-A0A7X6Y5G6-F1
#
_entry.id   AF-A0A7X6Y5G6-F1
#
_cell.length_a   1.000
_cell.length_b   1.000
_cell.length_c   1.000
_cell.angle_alpha   90.00
_cell.angle_beta   90.00
_cell.angle_gamma   90.00
#
_symmetry.space_group_name_H-M   'P 1'
#
loop_
_entity.id
_entity.type
_entity.pdbx_description
1 polymer ?
#
loop_
_entity_poly.entity_id
_entity_poly.type
_entity_poly.pdbx_seq_one_letter_code
_entity_poly.pdbx_strand_id
1 'polypeptide(L)'
;MVYKVLRILIMIAIGYTGFSLGVLVMPFWNGPEPSVKWSLVILLAIVTGLIGYSIAPPFISGMIQLAKKFEAALNKIPAHDIVGGAVGLILGLIIANLLGVSFYRFPIVGPYLSIFASLVLGY
;
A
#
# COMPACT_ATOMS: atom_id res chain seq x y z
N MET A 1 2.84 19.97 15.22
CA MET A 1 1.39 19.95 14.89
C MET A 1 1.01 18.76 14.00
N VAL A 2 1.74 18.46 12.92
CA VAL A 2 1.46 17.35 11.97
C VAL A 2 1.26 15.97 12.65
N TYR A 3 2.13 15.60 13.59
CA TYR A 3 2.03 14.34 14.34
C TYR A 3 0.71 14.18 15.11
N LYS A 4 0.15 15.30 15.61
CA LYS A 4 -1.11 15.29 16.36
C LYS A 4 -2.30 15.06 15.42
N VAL A 5 -2.26 15.68 14.23
CA VAL A 5 -3.28 15.50 13.18
C VAL A 5 -3.24 14.08 12.62
N LEU A 6 -2.06 13.55 12.33
CA LEU A 6 -1.89 12.19 11.81
C LEU A 6 -2.41 11.14 12.81
N ARG A 7 -2.17 11.35 14.12
CA ARG A 7 -2.69 10.48 15.17
C ARG A 7 -4.22 10.48 15.22
N ILE A 8 -4.85 11.64 15.07
CA ILE A 8 -6.32 11.76 15.04
C ILE A 8 -6.88 11.07 13.80
N LEU A 9 -6.26 11.24 12.63
CA LEU A 9 -6.68 10.56 11.39
C LEU A 9 -6.60 9.03 11.52
N ILE A 10 -5.51 8.51 12.08
CA ILE A 10 -5.36 7.06 12.29
C ILE A 10 -6.37 6.54 13.32
N MET A 11 -6.65 7.31 14.37
CA MET A 11 -7.69 6.96 15.35
C MET A 11 -9.08 6.86 14.72
N ILE A 12 -9.42 7.80 13.83
CA ILE A 12 -10.69 7.79 13.08
C ILE A 12 -10.74 6.61 12.10
N ALA A 13 -9.66 6.34 11.36
CA ALA A 13 -9.61 5.24 10.40
C ALA A 13 -9.74 3.86 11.07
N ILE A 14 -9.04 3.65 12.19
CA ILE A 14 -9.11 2.40 12.96
C ILE A 14 -10.49 2.27 13.64
N GLY A 15 -11.02 3.36 14.20
CA GLY A 15 -12.38 3.38 14.76
C GLY A 15 -13.46 3.04 13.72
N TYR A 16 -13.34 3.57 12.50
CA TYR A 16 -14.22 3.25 11.38
C TYR A 16 -14.12 1.76 10.98
N THR A 17 -12.90 1.22 10.97
CA THR A 17 -12.66 -0.20 10.68
C THR A 17 -13.28 -1.09 11.75
N GLY A 18 -13.16 -0.73 13.03
CA GLY A 18 -13.77 -1.45 14.15
C GLY A 18 -15.30 -1.42 14.12
N PHE A 19 -15.89 -0.28 13.76
CA PHE A 19 -17.34 -0.13 13.58
C PHE A 19 -17.86 -0.99 12.41
N SER A 20 -17.18 -0.94 11.26
CA SER A 20 -17.54 -1.71 10.07
C SER A 20 -17.47 -3.22 10.31
N LEU A 21 -16.41 -3.70 10.98
CA LEU A 21 -16.28 -5.11 11.36
C LEU A 21 -17.38 -5.54 12.35
N GLY A 22 -17.75 -4.67 13.30
CA GLY A 22 -18.84 -4.94 14.24
C GLY A 22 -20.18 -5.14 13.52
N VAL A 23 -20.50 -4.30 12.53
CA VAL A 23 -21.72 -4.41 11.71
C VAL A 23 -21.70 -5.65 10.81
N LEU A 24 -20.53 -6.03 10.27
CA LEU A 24 -20.37 -7.19 9.38
C LEU A 24 -20.49 -8.53 10.14
N VAL A 25 -20.08 -8.58 11.41
CA VAL A 25 -20.20 -9.78 12.26
C VAL A 25 -21.61 -9.94 12.84
N MET A 26 -22.42 -8.87 12.96
CA MET A 26 -23.82 -8.93 13.43
C MET A 26 -24.70 -9.99 12.73
N PRO A 27 -24.72 -10.11 11.39
CA PRO A 27 -25.55 -11.10 10.70
C PRO A 27 -25.12 -12.56 10.94
N PHE A 28 -23.87 -12.79 11.37
CA PHE A 28 -23.39 -14.12 11.72
C PHE A 28 -23.69 -14.52 13.17
N TRP A 29 -24.20 -13.60 13.99
CA TRP A 29 -24.48 -13.83 15.42
C TRP A 29 -26.00 -13.78 15.73
N ASN A 30 -26.59 -14.97 15.92
CA ASN A 30 -27.97 -15.17 16.37
C ASN A 30 -28.15 -14.97 17.90
N GLY A 31 -27.67 -13.83 18.42
CA GLY A 31 -27.82 -13.43 19.82
C GLY A 31 -29.15 -12.69 20.10
N PRO A 32 -29.43 -12.31 21.37
CA PRO A 32 -30.74 -11.81 21.82
C PRO A 32 -31.11 -10.43 21.22
N GLU A 33 -32.29 -9.92 21.60
CA GLU A 33 -33.01 -8.72 21.12
C GLU A 33 -32.16 -7.63 20.39
N PRO A 34 -32.69 -7.01 19.32
CA PRO A 34 -31.96 -6.03 18.49
C PRO A 34 -31.24 -4.93 19.28
N SER A 35 -31.83 -4.47 20.39
CA SER A 35 -31.29 -3.43 21.27
C SER A 35 -29.96 -3.82 21.94
N VAL A 36 -29.78 -5.10 22.30
CA VAL A 36 -28.56 -5.60 22.96
C VAL A 36 -27.40 -5.72 21.95
N LYS A 37 -27.70 -6.03 20.69
CA LYS A 37 -26.69 -6.13 19.62
C LYS A 37 -26.01 -4.78 19.34
N TRP A 38 -26.78 -3.70 19.24
CA TRP A 38 -26.24 -2.36 19.01
C TRP A 38 -25.36 -1.89 20.17
N SER A 39 -25.76 -2.17 21.41
CA SER A 39 -24.95 -1.85 22.60
C SER A 39 -23.59 -2.56 22.57
N LEU A 40 -23.58 -3.86 22.22
CA LEU A 40 -22.35 -4.65 22.12
C LEU A 40 -21.40 -4.12 21.04
N VAL A 41 -21.95 -3.69 19.89
CA VAL A 41 -21.14 -3.12 18.79
C VAL A 41 -20.57 -1.76 19.14
N ILE A 42 -21.30 -0.92 19.87
CA ILE A 42 -20.76 0.35 20.38
C ILE A 42 -19.63 0.07 21.37
N LEU A 43 -19.79 -0.91 22.27
CA LEU A 43 -18.74 -1.32 23.21
C LEU A 43 -17.50 -1.86 22.47
N LEU A 44 -17.70 -2.70 21.46
CA LEU A 44 -16.63 -3.23 20.63
C LEU A 44 -15.91 -2.12 19.84
N ALA A 45 -16.64 -1.14 19.32
CA ALA A 45 -16.09 0.03 18.63
C ALA A 45 -15.25 0.91 19.58
N ILE A 46 -15.67 1.08 20.83
CA ILE A 46 -14.91 1.81 21.84
C ILE A 46 -13.62 1.06 22.19
N VAL A 47 -13.70 -0.25 22.43
CA VAL A 47 -12.53 -1.09 22.77
C VAL A 47 -11.52 -1.11 21.63
N THR A 48 -11.98 -1.33 20.40
CA THR A 48 -11.11 -1.30 19.21
C THR A 48 -10.54 0.09 18.92
N GLY A 49 -11.30 1.16 19.15
CA GLY A 49 -10.81 2.54 19.08
C GLY A 49 -9.71 2.84 20.11
N LEU A 50 -9.85 2.34 21.34
CA LEU A 50 -8.84 2.43 22.39
C LEU A 50 -7.56 1.67 22.05
N ILE A 51 -7.69 0.46 21.52
CA ILE A 51 -6.56 -0.34 21.02
C ILE A 51 -5.88 0.39 19.85
N GLY A 52 -6.65 0.96 18.93
CA GLY A 52 -6.16 1.78 17.82
C GLY A 52 -5.36 3.00 18.29
N TYR A 53 -5.79 3.66 19.37
CA TYR A 53 -5.05 4.78 19.96
C TYR A 53 -3.68 4.37 20.53
N SER A 54 -3.57 3.15 21.04
CA SER A 54 -2.32 2.59 21.56
C SER A 54 -1.38 2.09 20.45
N ILE A 55 -1.92 1.63 19.32
CA ILE A 55 -1.15 1.16 18.15
C ILE A 55 -0.74 2.31 17.21
N ALA A 56 -1.44 3.44 17.24
CA ALA A 56 -1.09 4.63 16.46
C ALA A 56 0.36 5.12 16.65
N PRO A 57 0.91 5.28 17.88
CA PRO A 57 2.28 5.77 18.05
C PRO A 57 3.37 4.92 17.39
N PRO A 58 3.43 3.58 17.55
CA PRO A 58 4.45 2.77 16.88
C PRO A 58 4.27 2.75 15.36
N PHE A 59 3.02 2.79 14.85
CA PHE A 59 2.78 2.81 13.41
C PHE A 59 3.29 4.10 12.74
N ILE A 60 3.03 5.26 13.35
CA ILE A 60 3.53 6.55 12.87
C ILE A 60 5.06 6.59 12.91
N SER A 61 5.67 6.12 14.00
CA SER A 61 7.13 6.05 14.12
C SER A 61 7.76 5.17 13.05
N GLY A 62 7.12 4.03 12.74
CA GLY A 62 7.55 3.12 11.67
C GLY A 62 7.49 3.78 10.28
N MET A 63 6.38 4.44 9.95
CA MET A 63 6.23 5.15 8.67
C MET A 63 7.28 6.25 8.48
N ILE A 64 7.62 6.97 9.55
CA ILE A 64 8.61 8.05 9.50
C ILE A 64 10.03 7.50 9.41
N GLN A 65 10.34 6.39 10.09
CA GLN A 65 11.62 5.72 9.90
C GLN A 65 11.77 5.17 8.48
N LEU A 66 10.71 4.62 7.90
CA LEU A 66 10.71 4.21 6.49
C LEU A 66 10.92 5.41 5.58
N ALA A 67 10.16 6.49 5.75
CA ALA A 67 10.34 7.71 4.96
C ALA A 67 11.77 8.26 5.07
N LYS A 68 12.34 8.30 6.28
CA LYS A 68 13.74 8.71 6.48
C LYS A 68 14.75 7.78 5.81
N LYS A 69 14.49 6.46 5.80
CA LYS A 69 15.34 5.50 5.07
C LYS A 69 15.24 5.71 3.56
N PHE A 70 14.05 6.00 3.04
CA PHE A 70 13.85 6.36 1.65
C PHE A 70 14.53 7.68 1.29
N GLU A 71 14.34 8.73 2.09
CA GLU A 71 15.04 10.01 1.93
C GLU A 71 16.56 9.84 1.99
N ALA A 72 17.07 9.04 2.94
CA ALA A 72 18.48 8.74 3.04
C ALA A 72 19.00 7.96 1.83
N ALA A 73 18.21 7.01 1.29
CA ALA A 73 18.56 6.29 0.07
C ALA A 73 18.57 7.23 -1.14
N LEU A 74 17.56 8.09 -1.28
CA LEU A 74 17.45 9.08 -2.36
C LEU A 74 18.55 10.14 -2.31
N ASN A 75 18.89 10.66 -1.12
CA ASN A 75 19.98 11.63 -0.96
C ASN A 75 21.36 11.01 -1.24
N LYS A 76 21.50 9.69 -1.10
CA LYS A 76 22.78 9.01 -1.34
C LYS A 76 23.00 8.65 -2.81
N ILE A 77 21.94 8.62 -3.62
CA ILE A 77 22.04 8.33 -5.04
C ILE A 77 22.27 9.66 -5.76
N PRO A 78 23.46 9.90 -6.33
CA PRO A 78 23.72 11.09 -7.14
C PRO A 78 22.67 11.21 -8.24
N ALA A 79 22.16 12.42 -8.50
CA ALA A 79 21.16 12.64 -9.54
C ALA A 79 21.60 12.10 -10.91
N HIS A 80 22.91 12.06 -11.16
CA HIS A 80 23.50 11.46 -12.35
C HIS A 80 23.22 9.95 -12.48
N ASP A 81 23.26 9.20 -11.38
CA ASP A 81 23.01 7.75 -11.40
C ASP A 81 21.51 7.46 -11.59
N ILE A 82 20.63 8.31 -11.05
CA ILE A 82 19.18 8.24 -11.29
C ILE A 82 18.87 8.52 -12.77
N VAL A 83 19.49 9.57 -13.34
CA VAL A 83 19.30 9.92 -14.76
C VAL A 83 19.87 8.83 -15.66
N GLY A 84 21.05 8.28 -15.35
CA GLY A 84 21.65 7.17 -16.08
C GLY A 84 20.78 5.91 -16.05
N GLY A 85 20.25 5.55 -14.88
CA GLY A 85 19.31 4.42 -14.72
C GLY A 85 17.98 4.65 -15.45
N ALA A 86 17.41 5.86 -15.36
CA ALA A 86 16.17 6.19 -16.06
C ALA A 86 16.34 6.16 -17.60
N VAL A 87 17.46 6.71 -18.10
CA VAL A 87 17.79 6.67 -19.53
C VAL A 87 18.02 5.22 -19.98
N GLY A 88 18.74 4.43 -19.20
CA GLY A 88 18.93 3.00 -19.45
C GLY A 88 17.61 2.23 -19.51
N LEU A 89 16.71 2.44 -18.56
CA LEU A 89 15.37 1.83 -18.53
C LEU A 89 14.53 2.27 -19.73
N ILE A 90 14.50 3.57 -20.08
CA ILE A 90 13.79 4.07 -21.25
C ILE A 90 14.31 3.41 -22.54
N LEU A 91 15.63 3.36 -22.71
CA LEU A 91 16.24 2.72 -23.87
C LEU A 91 15.97 1.21 -23.89
N GLY A 92 16.06 0.52 -22.74
CA GLY A 92 15.76 -0.89 -22.59
C GLY A 92 14.31 -1.23 -22.95
N LEU A 93 13.35 -0.40 -22.51
CA LEU A 93 11.94 -0.50 -22.87
C LEU A 93 11.69 -0.27 -24.36
N ILE A 94 12.35 0.72 -24.96
CA ILE A 94 12.28 0.96 -26.42
C ILE A 94 12.79 -0.27 -27.18
N ILE A 95 13.95 -0.79 -26.80
CA ILE A 95 14.54 -1.99 -27.44
C ILE A 95 13.62 -3.21 -27.25
N ALA A 96 13.11 -3.45 -26.05
CA ALA A 96 12.21 -4.56 -25.76
C ALA A 96 10.89 -4.49 -26.55
N ASN A 97 10.32 -3.29 -26.69
CA ASN A 97 9.10 -3.07 -27.48
C ASN A 97 9.37 -3.27 -28.98
N LEU A 98 10.47 -2.73 -29.50
CA LEU A 98 10.86 -2.89 -30.91
C LEU A 98 11.18 -4.35 -31.28
N LEU A 99 11.87 -5.08 -30.39
CA LEU A 99 12.07 -6.52 -30.54
C LEU A 99 10.72 -7.25 -30.53
N GLY A 100 9.84 -6.88 -29.61
CA GLY A 100 8.47 -7.38 -29.54
C GLY A 100 7.68 -7.29 -30.84
N VAL A 101 7.66 -6.09 -31.42
CA VAL A 101 6.99 -5.81 -32.69
C VAL A 101 7.67 -6.57 -33.84
N SER A 102 9.00 -6.71 -33.81
CA SER A 102 9.76 -7.46 -34.83
C SER A 102 9.51 -8.97 -34.75
N PHE A 103 9.28 -9.51 -33.55
CA PHE A 103 8.95 -10.91 -33.30
C PHE A 103 7.43 -11.22 -33.35
N TYR A 104 6.58 -10.22 -33.65
CA TYR A 104 5.13 -10.39 -33.80
C TYR A 104 4.74 -11.42 -34.88
N ARG A 105 5.65 -11.75 -35.81
CA ARG A 105 5.47 -12.84 -36.78
C ARG A 105 5.39 -14.25 -36.16
N PHE A 106 5.76 -14.45 -34.89
CA PHE A 106 5.57 -15.71 -34.15
C PHE A 106 4.50 -15.52 -33.06
N PRO A 107 3.23 -15.89 -33.34
CA PRO A 107 2.05 -15.47 -32.55
C PRO A 107 1.98 -15.99 -31.11
N ILE A 108 2.87 -16.88 -30.68
CA ILE A 108 2.90 -17.43 -29.32
C ILE A 108 4.02 -16.81 -28.47
N VAL A 109 5.10 -16.32 -29.10
CA VAL A 109 6.32 -15.87 -28.38
C VAL A 109 6.42 -14.34 -28.32
N GLY A 110 5.85 -13.63 -29.30
CA GLY A 110 5.96 -12.17 -29.41
C GLY A 110 5.53 -11.40 -28.13
N PRO A 111 4.32 -11.59 -27.59
CA PRO A 111 3.84 -10.82 -26.44
C PRO A 111 4.60 -11.14 -25.14
N TYR A 112 4.90 -12.42 -24.89
CA TYR A 112 5.57 -12.86 -23.66
C TYR A 112 7.05 -12.45 -23.63
N LEU A 113 7.74 -12.51 -24.77
CA LEU A 113 9.13 -12.10 -24.88
C LEU A 113 9.28 -10.58 -24.69
N SER A 114 8.36 -9.76 -25.20
CA SER A 114 8.37 -8.31 -24.94
C SER A 114 8.22 -7.96 -23.47
N ILE A 115 7.32 -8.65 -22.77
CA ILE A 115 7.07 -8.41 -21.35
C ILE A 115 8.30 -8.83 -20.53
N PHE A 116 8.84 -10.02 -20.80
CA PHE A 116 10.06 -10.48 -20.12
C PHE A 116 11.29 -9.62 -20.43
N ALA A 117 11.50 -9.25 -21.70
CA ALA A 117 12.61 -8.38 -22.09
C ALA A 117 12.47 -6.98 -21.50
N SER A 118 11.25 -6.42 -21.44
CA SER A 118 11.01 -5.12 -20.79
C SER A 118 11.28 -5.18 -19.29
N LEU A 119 10.97 -6.31 -18.65
CA LEU A 119 11.21 -6.50 -17.22
C LEU A 119 12.70 -6.72 -16.90
N VAL A 120 13.43 -7.45 -17.75
CA VAL A 120 14.86 -7.75 -17.58
C VAL A 120 15.78 -6.62 -18.05
N LEU A 121 15.41 -5.87 -19.09
CA LEU A 121 16.19 -4.74 -19.58
C LEU A 121 15.79 -3.41 -18.94
N GLY A 122 14.59 -3.34 -18.35
CA GLY A 122 14.14 -2.18 -17.60
C GLY A 122 14.71 -2.11 -16.19
N TYR A 123 14.98 -3.26 -15.55
CA TYR A 123 15.63 -3.31 -14.24
C TYR A 123 17.13 -3.55 -14.37
#